data_AF-A0A363MTA8-F1
#
_entry.id   AF-A0A363MTA8-F1
#
_cell.length_a   1.000
_cell.length_b   1.000
_cell.length_c   1.000
_cell.angle_alpha   90.00
_cell.angle_beta   90.00
_cell.angle_gamma   90.00
#
_symmetry.space_group_name_H-M   'P 1'
#
loop_
_entity.id
_entity.type
_entity.pdbx_description
1 polymer ?
#
loop_
_entity_poly.entity_id
_entity_poly.type
_entity_poly.pdbx_seq_one_letter_code
_entity_poly.pdbx_strand_id
1 'polypeptide(L)'
;MRLIISFVLFFVINTAFAQHINALTEEEYLILQDKIRLNFNANVDSALVYANQLARSNNNKHLAFANAAISSLLQMKGDVKQSQEKYKKAFFYLEKMPESRDKTQLKSYIYNYGGLSEWKRGNFSKALEIYQQGIKLSMQINDVKQIFKFKANIALINEGVGNYQLAIRNLKQLNDFIDQNESVFTKEQLLNYKSNVNTGLGSSYES
;
A
#
# COMPACT_ATOMS: atom_id res chain seq x y z
N MET A 1 32.31 -56.40 15.96
CA MET A 1 31.65 -55.15 16.41
C MET A 1 32.61 -53.97 16.27
N ARG A 2 32.67 -53.27 15.12
CA ARG A 2 33.37 -51.97 14.98
C ARG A 2 33.18 -51.26 13.62
N LEU A 3 32.06 -51.50 12.93
CA LEU A 3 31.81 -50.92 11.59
C LEU A 3 30.44 -50.26 11.41
N ILE A 4 29.64 -50.15 12.48
CA ILE A 4 28.29 -49.56 12.41
C ILE A 4 28.27 -48.08 12.86
N ILE A 5 29.32 -47.60 13.52
CA ILE A 5 29.33 -46.24 14.10
C ILE A 5 29.67 -45.15 13.08
N SER A 6 30.26 -45.48 11.92
CA SER A 6 30.70 -44.46 10.96
C SER A 6 29.64 -43.98 9.97
N PHE A 7 28.50 -44.68 9.85
CA PHE A 7 27.44 -44.29 8.90
C PHE A 7 26.41 -43.31 9.51
N VAL A 8 26.34 -43.22 10.84
CA VAL A 8 25.45 -42.25 11.51
C VAL A 8 26.04 -40.84 11.49
N LEU A 9 27.37 -40.69 11.37
CA LEU A 9 28.01 -39.37 11.31
C LEU A 9 27.82 -38.65 9.96
N PHE A 10 27.47 -39.38 8.90
CA PHE A 10 27.24 -38.78 7.58
C PHE A 10 25.78 -38.33 7.35
N PHE A 11 24.86 -38.73 8.22
CA PHE A 11 23.44 -38.37 8.10
C PHE A 11 23.07 -37.11 8.89
N VAL A 12 23.96 -36.59 9.73
CA VAL A 12 23.72 -35.37 10.54
C VAL A 12 24.19 -34.08 9.83
N ILE A 13 24.88 -34.18 8.70
CA ILE A 13 25.38 -32.97 7.98
C ILE A 13 24.39 -32.45 6.92
N ASN A 14 23.27 -33.16 6.65
CA ASN A 14 22.28 -32.73 5.66
C ASN A 14 21.01 -32.06 6.23
N THR A 15 20.97 -31.72 7.51
CA THR A 15 19.88 -30.91 8.10
C THR A 15 20.19 -29.41 8.15
N ALA A 16 21.12 -28.96 7.31
CA ALA A 16 21.28 -27.55 6.98
C ALA A 16 20.97 -27.34 5.50
N PHE A 17 19.76 -27.68 5.07
CA PHE A 17 19.11 -26.81 4.09
C PHE A 17 18.98 -25.45 4.79
N ALA A 18 20.04 -24.65 4.70
CA ALA A 18 19.91 -23.22 4.78
C ALA A 18 18.76 -22.92 3.83
N GLN A 19 17.62 -22.49 4.38
CA GLN A 19 16.56 -21.91 3.61
C GLN A 19 17.24 -20.74 2.90
N HIS A 20 17.72 -20.97 1.68
CA HIS A 20 17.99 -19.91 0.76
C HIS A 20 16.62 -19.27 0.61
N ILE A 21 16.39 -18.21 1.39
CA ILE A 21 15.32 -17.27 1.13
C ILE A 21 15.70 -16.73 -0.23
N ASN A 22 15.23 -17.39 -1.29
CA ASN A 22 15.43 -16.92 -2.64
C ASN A 22 14.94 -15.49 -2.64
N ALA A 23 15.85 -14.56 -2.93
CA ALA A 23 15.53 -13.16 -2.94
C ALA A 23 14.39 -13.00 -3.95
N LEU A 24 13.22 -12.54 -3.46
CA LEU A 24 12.07 -12.26 -4.30
C LEU A 24 12.50 -11.42 -5.50
N THR A 25 12.19 -11.88 -6.71
CA THR A 25 12.48 -11.14 -7.93
C THR A 25 11.62 -9.87 -8.01
N GLU A 26 11.99 -8.92 -8.87
CA GLU A 26 11.15 -7.73 -9.09
C GLU A 26 9.77 -8.12 -9.66
N GLU A 27 9.70 -9.15 -10.51
CA GLU A 27 8.43 -9.68 -11.04
C GLU A 27 7.54 -10.23 -9.92
N GLU A 28 8.10 -11.06 -9.03
CA GLU A 28 7.35 -11.60 -7.89
C GLU A 28 6.89 -10.49 -6.94
N TYR A 29 7.70 -9.44 -6.76
CA TYR A 29 7.31 -8.25 -6.01
C TYR A 29 6.11 -7.54 -6.63
N LEU A 30 6.13 -7.30 -7.94
CA LEU A 30 5.03 -6.64 -8.65
C LEU A 30 3.74 -7.47 -8.57
N ILE A 31 3.84 -8.79 -8.75
CA ILE A 31 2.71 -9.71 -8.60
C ILE A 31 2.12 -9.64 -7.18
N LEU A 32 2.96 -9.69 -6.14
CA LEU A 32 2.49 -9.59 -4.76
C LEU A 32 1.91 -8.21 -4.45
N GLN A 33 2.53 -7.14 -4.95
CA GLN A 33 2.03 -5.78 -4.82
C GLN A 33 0.62 -5.64 -5.41
N ASP A 34 0.37 -6.19 -6.59
CA ASP A 34 -0.93 -6.13 -7.23
C ASP A 34 -1.96 -6.99 -6.50
N LYS A 35 -1.59 -8.20 -6.06
CA LYS A 35 -2.47 -9.03 -5.21
C LYS A 35 -2.86 -8.34 -3.91
N ILE A 36 -1.93 -7.65 -3.26
CA ILE A 36 -2.20 -6.86 -2.04
C ILE A 36 -3.21 -5.75 -2.36
N ARG A 37 -2.99 -4.99 -3.44
CA ARG A 37 -3.86 -3.87 -3.83
C ARG A 37 -5.25 -4.31 -4.23
N LEU A 38 -5.37 -5.38 -5.02
CA LEU A 38 -6.65 -5.94 -5.46
C LEU A 38 -7.50 -6.40 -4.28
N ASN A 39 -6.87 -7.05 -3.29
CA ASN A 39 -7.58 -7.60 -2.13
C ASN A 39 -7.73 -6.59 -0.99
N PHE A 40 -7.12 -5.40 -1.07
CA PHE A 40 -7.01 -4.50 0.08
C PHE A 40 -8.37 -4.13 0.70
N ASN A 41 -9.37 -3.83 -0.14
CA ASN A 41 -10.73 -3.51 0.30
C ASN A 41 -11.68 -4.72 0.18
N ALA A 42 -11.36 -5.71 -0.66
CA ALA A 42 -12.23 -6.86 -0.91
C ALA A 42 -12.07 -7.98 0.12
N ASN A 43 -10.84 -8.27 0.54
CA ASN A 43 -10.52 -9.32 1.50
C ASN A 43 -9.21 -8.97 2.24
N VAL A 44 -9.38 -8.34 3.41
CA VAL A 44 -8.28 -7.88 4.27
C VAL A 44 -7.35 -9.04 4.68
N ASP A 45 -7.89 -10.23 4.89
CA ASP A 45 -7.10 -11.40 5.30
C ASP A 45 -6.20 -11.90 4.17
N SER A 46 -6.73 -12.02 2.95
CA SER A 46 -5.93 -12.35 1.77
C SER A 46 -4.85 -11.31 1.50
N ALA A 47 -5.20 -10.01 1.57
CA ALA A 47 -4.22 -8.94 1.42
C ALA A 47 -3.10 -9.03 2.47
N LEU A 48 -3.45 -9.39 3.71
CA LEU A 48 -2.49 -9.56 4.79
C LEU A 48 -1.58 -10.78 4.58
N VAL A 49 -2.09 -11.88 4.02
CA VAL A 49 -1.29 -13.05 3.62
C VAL A 49 -0.23 -12.64 2.58
N TYR A 50 -0.65 -11.98 1.50
CA TYR A 50 0.29 -11.54 0.46
C TYR A 50 1.30 -10.52 0.97
N ALA A 51 0.88 -9.59 1.83
CA ALA A 51 1.78 -8.61 2.43
C ALA A 51 2.80 -9.27 3.37
N ASN A 52 2.39 -10.29 4.14
CA ASN A 52 3.32 -11.07 4.96
C ASN A 52 4.25 -11.96 4.13
N GLN A 53 3.79 -12.50 3.00
CA GLN A 53 4.66 -13.20 2.05
C GLN A 53 5.73 -12.25 1.51
N LEU A 54 5.34 -11.03 1.10
CA LEU A 54 6.28 -10.03 0.62
C LEU A 54 7.27 -9.57 1.71
N ALA A 55 6.82 -9.53 2.98
CA ALA A 55 7.66 -9.20 4.12
C ALA A 55 8.77 -10.23 4.43
N ARG A 56 8.81 -11.38 3.72
CA ARG A 56 9.90 -12.35 3.79
C ARG A 56 11.07 -12.00 2.86
N SER A 57 10.95 -10.95 2.04
CA SER A 57 12.03 -10.47 1.19
C SER A 57 13.21 -9.94 2.00
N ASN A 58 14.41 -9.97 1.41
CA ASN A 58 15.60 -9.29 1.90
C ASN A 58 15.81 -7.89 1.27
N ASN A 59 14.92 -7.45 0.37
CA ASN A 59 15.01 -6.16 -0.31
C ASN A 59 14.30 -5.06 0.50
N ASN A 60 14.98 -3.94 0.75
CA ASN A 60 14.44 -2.79 1.50
C ASN A 60 13.17 -2.19 0.86
N LYS A 61 13.09 -2.12 -0.48
CA LYS A 61 11.89 -1.65 -1.22
C LYS A 61 10.69 -2.55 -0.92
N HIS A 62 10.88 -3.86 -0.99
CA HIS A 62 9.83 -4.85 -0.73
C HIS A 62 9.36 -4.78 0.72
N LEU A 63 10.31 -4.74 1.66
CA LEU A 63 10.06 -4.66 3.09
C LEU A 63 9.34 -3.36 3.48
N ALA A 64 9.74 -2.22 2.92
CA ALA A 64 9.08 -0.94 3.16
C ALA A 64 7.63 -0.95 2.65
N PHE A 65 7.39 -1.42 1.42
CA PHE A 65 6.04 -1.56 0.89
C PHE A 65 5.18 -2.52 1.72
N ALA A 66 5.69 -3.72 2.01
CA ALA A 66 4.98 -4.73 2.76
C ALA A 66 4.57 -4.24 4.15
N ASN A 67 5.50 -3.63 4.90
CA ASN A 67 5.20 -3.13 6.24
C ASN A 67 4.18 -1.97 6.20
N ALA A 68 4.18 -1.13 5.16
CA ALA A 68 3.16 -0.09 4.99
C ALA A 68 1.77 -0.68 4.73
N ALA A 69 1.68 -1.67 3.85
CA ALA A 69 0.43 -2.37 3.58
C ALA A 69 -0.09 -3.09 4.84
N ILE A 70 0.78 -3.86 5.52
CA ILE A 70 0.45 -4.55 6.78
C ILE A 70 -0.04 -3.55 7.83
N SER A 71 0.62 -2.39 7.97
CA SER A 71 0.21 -1.35 8.90
C SER A 71 -1.26 -0.98 8.73
N SER A 72 -1.67 -0.67 7.50
CA SER A 72 -3.05 -0.25 7.24
C SER A 72 -4.04 -1.41 7.34
N LEU A 73 -3.65 -2.63 6.95
CA LEU A 73 -4.49 -3.82 7.10
C LEU A 73 -4.74 -4.15 8.58
N LEU A 74 -3.71 -4.09 9.42
CA LEU A 74 -3.86 -4.28 10.88
C LEU A 74 -4.73 -3.18 11.50
N GLN A 75 -4.62 -1.94 11.01
CA GLN A 75 -5.51 -0.87 11.45
C GLN A 75 -6.98 -1.15 11.10
N MET A 76 -7.25 -1.71 9.92
CA MET A 76 -8.60 -2.13 9.52
C MET A 76 -9.13 -3.25 10.42
N LYS A 77 -8.25 -4.13 10.92
CA LYS A 77 -8.59 -5.19 11.88
C LYS A 77 -8.65 -4.71 13.34
N GLY A 78 -8.40 -3.43 13.61
CA GLY A 78 -8.42 -2.85 14.96
C GLY A 78 -7.15 -3.07 15.77
N ASP A 79 -6.10 -3.70 15.22
CA ASP A 79 -4.81 -3.85 15.90
C ASP A 79 -3.96 -2.60 15.73
N VAL A 80 -4.30 -1.58 16.51
CA VAL A 80 -3.67 -0.25 16.45
C VAL A 80 -2.19 -0.30 16.82
N LYS A 81 -1.82 -1.11 17.83
CA LYS A 81 -0.45 -1.19 18.31
C LYS A 81 0.47 -1.76 17.23
N GLN A 82 0.14 -2.93 16.68
CA GLN A 82 0.97 -3.52 15.63
C GLN A 82 0.93 -2.70 14.34
N SER A 83 -0.21 -2.05 14.03
CA SER A 83 -0.29 -1.10 12.92
C SER A 83 0.79 -0.01 13.02
N GLN A 84 0.88 0.68 14.17
CA GLN A 84 1.87 1.74 14.39
C GLN A 84 3.31 1.23 14.31
N GLU A 85 3.59 0.04 14.86
CA GLU A 85 4.91 -0.58 14.78
C GLU A 85 5.30 -0.89 13.32
N LYS A 86 4.36 -1.42 12.53
CA LYS A 86 4.58 -1.73 11.11
C LYS A 86 4.75 -0.46 10.29
N TYR A 87 4.02 0.61 10.60
CA TYR A 87 4.20 1.91 9.95
C TYR A 87 5.61 2.47 10.17
N LYS A 88 6.12 2.40 11.41
CA LYS A 88 7.50 2.80 11.73
C LYS A 88 8.52 1.93 10.99
N LYS A 89 8.29 0.61 10.91
CA LYS A 89 9.14 -0.30 10.14
C LYS A 89 9.18 0.04 8.65
N ALA A 90 8.06 0.49 8.06
CA ALA A 90 8.02 0.90 6.66
C ALA A 90 9.02 2.04 6.38
N PHE A 91 9.03 3.08 7.22
CA PHE A 91 10.01 4.16 7.12
C PHE A 91 11.44 3.69 7.42
N PHE A 92 11.63 2.83 8.40
CA PHE A 92 12.95 2.28 8.70
C PHE A 92 13.60 1.60 7.48
N TYR A 93 12.83 0.81 6.72
CA TYR A 93 13.34 0.20 5.49
C TYR A 93 13.47 1.19 4.33
N LEU A 94 12.54 2.14 4.23
CA LEU A 94 12.63 3.22 3.24
C LEU A 94 13.93 4.02 3.38
N GLU A 95 14.35 4.35 4.61
CA GLU A 95 15.58 5.11 4.85
C GLU A 95 16.86 4.37 4.45
N LYS A 96 16.81 3.04 4.36
CA LYS A 96 17.94 2.24 3.85
C LYS A 96 18.03 2.22 2.33
N MET A 97 17.05 2.79 1.62
CA MET A 97 17.11 2.93 0.17
C MET A 97 17.93 4.18 -0.21
N PRO A 98 18.69 4.12 -1.32
CA PRO A 98 19.33 5.31 -1.86
C PRO A 98 18.29 6.32 -2.35
N GLU A 99 18.64 7.62 -2.29
CA GLU A 99 17.83 8.68 -2.87
C GLU A 99 17.62 8.42 -4.35
N SER A 100 16.36 8.30 -4.75
CA SER A 100 15.97 7.83 -6.08
C SER A 100 14.50 8.12 -6.33
N ARG A 101 14.11 8.09 -7.61
CA ARG A 101 12.69 8.13 -8.00
C ARG A 101 11.87 7.05 -7.28
N ASP A 102 12.43 5.85 -7.13
CA ASP A 102 11.79 4.72 -6.44
C ASP A 102 11.60 4.99 -4.94
N LYS A 103 12.58 5.60 -4.25
CA LYS A 103 12.42 6.00 -2.84
C LYS A 103 11.31 7.04 -2.69
N THR A 104 11.27 8.05 -3.56
CA THR A 104 10.20 9.07 -3.57
C THR A 104 8.83 8.45 -3.83
N GLN A 105 8.74 7.54 -4.81
CA GLN A 105 7.51 6.82 -5.12
C GLN A 105 7.05 5.99 -3.92
N LEU A 106 7.94 5.21 -3.32
CA LEU A 106 7.60 4.35 -2.20
C LEU A 106 7.19 5.15 -0.96
N LYS A 107 7.84 6.29 -0.71
CA LYS A 107 7.43 7.23 0.35
C LYS A 107 5.99 7.71 0.15
N SER A 108 5.60 8.02 -1.10
CA SER A 108 4.22 8.38 -1.41
C SER A 108 3.25 7.22 -1.14
N TYR A 109 3.60 5.97 -1.47
CA TYR A 109 2.78 4.81 -1.13
C TYR A 109 2.62 4.61 0.38
N ILE A 110 3.70 4.82 1.15
CA ILE A 110 3.67 4.76 2.61
C ILE A 110 2.74 5.84 3.18
N TYR A 111 2.78 7.07 2.64
CA TYR A 111 1.82 8.12 3.04
C TYR A 111 0.38 7.75 2.71
N ASN A 112 0.10 7.09 1.59
CA ASN A 112 -1.25 6.61 1.30
C ASN A 112 -1.78 5.64 2.38
N TYR A 113 -0.97 4.65 2.78
CA TYR A 113 -1.34 3.72 3.85
C TYR A 113 -1.44 4.40 5.22
N GLY A 114 -0.59 5.40 5.49
CA GLY A 114 -0.64 6.20 6.72
C GLY A 114 -1.93 7.01 6.82
N GLY A 115 -2.30 7.72 5.76
CA GLY A 115 -3.53 8.50 5.74
C GLY A 115 -4.79 7.61 5.84
N LEU A 116 -4.78 6.41 5.23
CA LEU A 116 -5.87 5.45 5.40
C LEU A 116 -6.00 4.99 6.86
N SER A 117 -4.86 4.79 7.52
CA SER A 117 -4.83 4.40 8.92
C SER A 117 -5.36 5.51 9.84
N GLU A 118 -4.97 6.76 9.60
CA GLU A 118 -5.48 7.92 10.35
C GLU A 118 -6.97 8.17 10.10
N TRP A 119 -7.43 8.04 8.84
CA TRP A 119 -8.85 8.09 8.52
C TRP A 119 -9.65 7.03 9.30
N LYS A 120 -9.15 5.79 9.35
CA LYS A 120 -9.81 4.70 10.09
C LYS A 120 -9.85 4.95 11.61
N ARG A 121 -8.92 5.75 12.14
CA ARG A 121 -8.92 6.21 13.55
C ARG A 121 -9.85 7.40 13.81
N GLY A 122 -10.45 7.99 12.77
CA GLY A 122 -11.21 9.24 12.87
C GLY A 122 -10.34 10.51 12.89
N ASN A 123 -9.02 10.37 12.70
CA ASN A 123 -8.07 11.49 12.70
C ASN A 123 -8.04 12.18 11.32
N PHE A 124 -9.18 12.71 10.89
CA PHE A 124 -9.38 13.23 9.53
C PHE A 124 -8.40 14.33 9.15
N SER A 125 -8.14 15.30 10.05
CA SER A 125 -7.17 16.37 9.80
C SER A 125 -5.76 15.82 9.54
N LYS A 126 -5.35 14.78 10.27
CA LYS A 126 -4.03 14.16 10.08
C LYS A 126 -3.96 13.37 8.77
N ALA A 127 -5.04 12.66 8.43
CA ALA A 127 -5.13 11.96 7.15
C ALA A 127 -5.02 12.94 5.97
N LEU A 128 -5.72 14.08 6.03
CA LEU A 128 -5.64 15.13 5.00
C LEU A 128 -4.22 15.68 4.85
N GLU A 129 -3.53 15.98 5.95
CA GLU A 129 -2.14 16.46 5.94
C GLU A 129 -1.20 15.44 5.27
N ILE A 130 -1.32 14.16 5.64
CA ILE A 130 -0.51 13.07 5.07
C ILE A 130 -0.78 12.93 3.57
N TYR A 131 -2.04 12.96 3.14
CA TYR A 131 -2.39 12.87 1.72
C TYR A 131 -1.86 14.06 0.93
N GLN A 132 -1.89 15.28 1.48
CA GLN A 132 -1.30 16.46 0.84
C GLN A 132 0.22 16.34 0.68
N GLN A 133 0.93 15.79 1.68
CA GLN A 133 2.36 15.49 1.56
C GLN A 133 2.63 14.45 0.47
N GLY A 134 1.80 13.40 0.42
CA GLY A 134 1.85 12.39 -0.63
C GLY A 134 1.65 12.95 -2.04
N ILE A 135 0.68 13.84 -2.23
CA ILE A 135 0.44 14.52 -3.51
C ILE A 135 1.68 15.28 -3.97
N LYS A 136 2.35 16.02 -3.08
CA LYS A 136 3.58 16.77 -3.41
C LYS A 136 4.68 15.82 -3.94
N LEU A 137 4.88 14.68 -3.27
CA LEU A 137 5.86 13.68 -3.71
C LEU A 137 5.48 13.07 -5.06
N SER A 138 4.21 12.69 -5.24
CA SER A 138 3.76 12.08 -6.49
C SER A 138 3.82 13.07 -7.65
N MET A 139 3.58 14.37 -7.42
CA MET A 139 3.79 15.42 -8.43
C MET A 139 5.26 15.53 -8.87
N GLN A 140 6.22 15.44 -7.94
CA GLN A 140 7.65 15.52 -8.26
C GLN A 140 8.11 14.44 -9.23
N ILE A 141 7.47 13.27 -9.21
CA ILE A 141 7.84 12.11 -10.05
C ILE A 141 6.80 11.79 -11.13
N ASN A 142 5.79 12.65 -11.32
CA ASN A 142 4.67 12.46 -12.24
C ASN A 142 3.91 11.13 -12.04
N ASP A 143 3.71 10.69 -10.78
CA ASP A 143 2.90 9.51 -10.46
C ASP A 143 1.40 9.87 -10.41
N VAL A 144 0.82 10.03 -11.59
CA VAL A 144 -0.60 10.40 -11.79
C VAL A 144 -1.55 9.43 -11.07
N LYS A 145 -1.27 8.12 -11.12
CA LYS A 145 -2.11 7.08 -10.49
C LYS A 145 -2.16 7.26 -8.99
N GLN A 146 -1.04 7.62 -8.37
CA GLN A 146 -1.00 7.85 -6.92
C GLN A 146 -1.62 9.20 -6.53
N ILE A 147 -1.48 10.25 -7.36
CA ILE A 147 -2.20 11.53 -7.17
C ILE A 147 -3.71 11.30 -7.15
N PHE A 148 -4.24 10.51 -8.10
CA PHE A 148 -5.65 10.16 -8.14
C PHE A 148 -6.11 9.53 -6.82
N LYS A 149 -5.39 8.52 -6.31
CA LYS A 149 -5.74 7.83 -5.05
C LYS A 149 -5.81 8.79 -3.86
N PHE A 150 -4.85 9.72 -3.73
CA PHE A 150 -4.89 10.71 -2.66
C PHE A 150 -6.10 11.63 -2.77
N LYS A 151 -6.39 12.14 -3.97
CA LYS A 151 -7.56 13.01 -4.19
C LYS A 151 -8.88 12.28 -3.92
N ALA A 152 -8.99 11.02 -4.32
CA ALA A 152 -10.15 10.17 -4.03
C ALA A 152 -10.34 9.98 -2.52
N ASN A 153 -9.27 9.67 -1.78
CA ASN A 153 -9.35 9.52 -0.33
C ASN A 153 -9.70 10.84 0.39
N ILE A 154 -9.24 11.99 -0.13
CA ILE A 154 -9.63 13.31 0.40
C ILE A 154 -11.13 13.57 0.18
N ALA A 155 -11.67 13.21 -1.00
CA ALA A 155 -13.10 13.33 -1.27
C ALA A 155 -13.93 12.47 -0.30
N LEU A 156 -13.51 11.21 -0.09
CA LEU A 156 -14.12 10.29 0.88
C LEU A 156 -14.10 10.85 2.32
N ILE A 157 -12.99 11.49 2.73
CA ILE A 157 -12.93 12.16 4.04
C ILE A 157 -13.98 13.26 4.13
N ASN A 158 -14.06 14.13 3.12
CA ASN A 158 -15.02 15.24 3.14
C ASN A 158 -16.46 14.75 3.21
N GLU A 159 -16.79 13.71 2.46
CA GLU A 159 -18.09 13.05 2.54
C GLU A 159 -18.34 12.49 3.95
N GLY A 160 -17.40 11.74 4.51
CA GLY A 160 -17.52 11.11 5.82
C GLY A 160 -17.64 12.09 7.00
N VAL A 161 -17.25 13.36 6.82
CA VAL A 161 -17.43 14.42 7.84
C VAL A 161 -18.60 15.37 7.53
N GLY A 162 -19.44 15.05 6.54
CA GLY A 162 -20.61 15.86 6.18
C GLY A 162 -20.31 17.09 5.33
N ASN A 163 -19.09 17.24 4.82
CA ASN A 163 -18.70 18.32 3.91
C ASN A 163 -19.09 18.00 2.46
N TYR A 164 -20.35 17.63 2.22
CA TYR A 164 -20.83 17.10 0.93
C TYR A 164 -20.59 18.06 -0.25
N GLN A 165 -20.81 19.36 -0.05
CA GLN A 165 -20.55 20.36 -1.09
C GLN A 165 -19.07 20.41 -1.51
N LEU A 166 -18.16 20.21 -0.55
CA LEU A 166 -16.73 20.14 -0.85
C LEU A 166 -16.36 18.79 -1.48
N ALA A 167 -16.96 17.69 -1.02
CA ALA A 167 -16.79 16.37 -1.63
C ALA A 167 -17.21 16.38 -3.12
N ILE A 168 -18.39 16.91 -3.44
CA ILE A 168 -18.88 17.06 -4.82
C ILE A 168 -17.92 17.87 -5.68
N ARG A 169 -17.45 19.03 -5.20
CA ARG A 169 -16.47 19.84 -5.95
C ARG A 169 -15.18 19.07 -6.20
N ASN A 170 -14.65 18.40 -5.18
CA ASN A 170 -13.42 17.63 -5.29
C ASN A 170 -13.57 16.45 -6.26
N LEU A 171 -14.72 15.76 -6.24
CA LEU A 171 -15.01 14.64 -7.14
C LEU A 171 -15.17 15.09 -8.59
N LYS A 172 -15.80 16.24 -8.85
CA LYS A 172 -15.86 16.83 -10.20
C LYS A 172 -14.46 17.16 -10.72
N GLN A 173 -13.65 17.85 -9.91
CA GLN A 173 -12.25 18.13 -10.25
C GLN A 173 -11.43 16.85 -10.45
N LEU A 174 -11.74 15.78 -9.70
CA LEU A 174 -11.08 14.49 -9.85
C LEU A 174 -11.49 13.79 -11.14
N ASN A 175 -12.75 13.92 -11.59
CA ASN A 175 -13.17 13.46 -12.91
C ASN A 175 -12.41 14.19 -14.03
N ASP A 176 -12.33 15.53 -13.96
CA ASP A 176 -11.58 16.32 -14.95
C ASP A 176 -10.09 15.92 -14.96
N PHE A 177 -9.53 15.64 -13.79
CA PHE A 177 -8.16 15.15 -13.65
C PHE A 177 -7.97 13.78 -14.33
N ILE A 178 -8.95 12.86 -14.22
CA ILE A 178 -8.90 11.59 -14.95
C ILE A 178 -8.90 11.84 -16.46
N ASP A 179 -9.80 12.69 -16.94
CA ASP A 179 -9.97 12.96 -18.38
C ASP A 179 -8.70 13.60 -18.98
N GLN A 180 -8.06 14.52 -18.25
CA GLN A 180 -6.80 15.14 -18.67
C GLN A 180 -5.61 14.17 -18.71
N ASN A 181 -5.71 13.03 -18.02
CA ASN A 181 -4.63 12.05 -17.90
C ASN A 181 -5.03 10.66 -18.41
N GLU A 182 -6.04 10.58 -19.28
CA GLU A 182 -6.63 9.32 -19.73
C GLU A 182 -5.59 8.32 -20.25
N SER A 183 -4.59 8.82 -20.99
CA SER A 183 -3.52 8.02 -21.61
C SER A 183 -2.63 7.25 -20.62
N VAL A 184 -2.64 7.62 -19.33
CA VAL A 184 -1.85 6.97 -18.28
C VAL A 184 -2.53 5.70 -17.74
N PHE A 185 -3.84 5.58 -17.94
CA PHE A 185 -4.64 4.50 -17.37
C PHE A 185 -4.88 3.39 -18.38
N THR A 186 -4.93 2.15 -17.91
CA THR A 186 -5.54 1.08 -18.71
C THR A 186 -7.04 1.31 -18.78
N LYS A 187 -7.71 0.70 -19.78
CA LYS A 187 -9.18 0.77 -19.90
C LYS A 187 -9.88 0.33 -18.60
N GLU A 188 -9.40 -0.73 -17.97
CA GLU A 188 -9.94 -1.22 -16.69
C GLU A 188 -9.75 -0.19 -15.56
N GLN A 189 -8.56 0.40 -15.44
CA GLN A 189 -8.27 1.44 -14.44
C GLN A 189 -9.18 2.66 -14.64
N LEU A 190 -9.37 3.09 -15.89
CA LEU A 190 -10.23 4.21 -16.23
C LEU A 190 -11.68 3.95 -15.80
N LEU A 191 -12.22 2.78 -16.14
CA LEU A 191 -13.57 2.38 -15.74
C LEU A 191 -13.73 2.33 -14.22
N ASN A 192 -12.77 1.73 -13.52
CA ASN A 192 -12.78 1.66 -12.05
C ASN A 192 -12.71 3.05 -11.42
N TYR A 193 -11.87 3.95 -11.94
CA TYR A 193 -11.71 5.31 -11.39
C TYR A 193 -12.94 6.17 -11.64
N LYS A 194 -13.51 6.13 -12.84
CA LYS A 194 -14.77 6.83 -13.14
C LYS A 194 -15.94 6.26 -12.33
N SER A 195 -16.02 4.94 -12.17
CA SER A 195 -17.01 4.29 -11.33
C SER A 195 -16.94 4.81 -9.88
N ASN A 196 -15.74 4.78 -9.28
CA ASN A 196 -15.54 5.28 -7.91
C ASN A 196 -15.94 6.75 -7.74
N VAL A 197 -15.60 7.60 -8.72
CA VAL A 197 -15.98 9.03 -8.68
C VAL A 197 -17.50 9.20 -8.78
N ASN A 198 -18.16 8.46 -9.68
CA ASN A 198 -19.61 8.54 -9.85
C ASN A 198 -20.36 8.02 -8.62
N THR A 199 -19.91 6.93 -8.00
CA THR A 199 -20.47 6.42 -6.75
C THR A 199 -20.36 7.45 -5.63
N GLY A 200 -19.17 8.06 -5.46
CA GLY A 200 -18.99 9.12 -4.45
C GLY A 200 -19.86 10.35 -4.71
N LEU A 201 -20.06 10.72 -5.99
CA LEU A 201 -20.95 11.83 -6.36
C LEU A 201 -22.41 11.50 -6.01
N GLY A 202 -22.88 10.31 -6.35
CA GLY A 202 -24.23 9.86 -6.00
C GLY A 202 -24.47 9.94 -4.49
N SER A 203 -23.59 9.31 -3.71
CA SER A 203 -23.67 9.30 -2.25
C SER A 203 -23.67 10.71 -1.64
N SER A 204 -22.81 11.61 -2.16
CA SER A 204 -22.75 13.00 -1.69
C SER A 204 -23.97 13.84 -2.09
N TYR A 205 -24.71 13.50 -3.16
CA TYR A 205 -25.94 14.20 -3.54
C TYR A 205 -27.17 13.71 -2.77
N GLU A 206 -27.14 12.47 -2.29
CA GLU A 206 -28.24 11.86 -1.52
C GLU A 206 -28.25 12.29 -0.04
N SER A 207 -27.15 12.85 0.46
CA SER A 207 -26.97 13.29 1.86
C SER A 207 -27.41 14.75 2.10
#